data_AF-A0A699YMY0-F1
#
_entry.id   AF-A0A699YMY0-F1
#
_cell.length_a   1.000
_cell.length_b   1.000
_cell.length_c   1.000
_cell.angle_alpha   90.00
_cell.angle_beta   90.00
_cell.angle_gamma   90.00
#
_symmetry.space_group_name_H-M   'P 1'
#
loop_
_entity.id
_entity.type
_entity.pdbx_description
1 polymer ?
#
loop_
_entity_poly.entity_id
_entity_poly.type
_entity_poly.pdbx_seq_one_letter_code
_entity_poly.pdbx_strand_id
1 'polypeptide(L)'
;MGRGNVLDLRRLTGGPQSAVEASRQALKTRQLLENRLEQMERRFCETLAKNNELRAEIESHNKDREAFEQLCQRLERDIASRQAELDTVRAAIAIADEARVSARRSATALQVANQREAGAAEEVLKSLADCQGADKQLLLAQAQRLEAMTAAGGADSSPTAFQLPSAAQCELLISQLLAITGIGDQHLRQPKTSNCKNHTSSEPLQQLVAYCCRLEAQNFEVFSSCNQANEKLGALQQELEQLQAEAAAAEAQGALAQQKEVIQATLAKRDAACKRMEGFRDKQVGIERRLALVRAGVAAALKALGVVPAQPARPQDPACVFATLMENLGLFETRARAVVAVYSTILGKSGAAANGLELVDAAKQQLVSNRTRLHQLASQSGIVLSECQDTVTGFQQAVAETQCHAAA
;
A
#
# COMPACT_ATOMS: atom_id res chain seq x y z
N MET A 1 -114.50 12.56 -50.45
CA MET A 1 -113.32 12.31 -49.58
C MET A 1 -112.17 11.53 -50.25
N GLY A 2 -112.17 11.18 -51.55
CA GLY A 2 -111.32 10.05 -52.01
C GLY A 2 -110.22 10.26 -53.07
N ARG A 3 -109.99 11.45 -53.65
CA ARG A 3 -109.01 11.60 -54.77
C ARG A 3 -107.92 12.66 -54.59
N GLY A 4 -108.22 13.81 -53.97
CA GLY A 4 -107.20 14.82 -53.64
C GLY A 4 -106.12 14.26 -52.72
N ASN A 5 -106.55 13.59 -51.64
CA ASN A 5 -105.65 12.96 -50.66
C ASN A 5 -104.72 11.92 -51.31
N VAL A 6 -105.14 11.20 -52.35
CA VAL A 6 -104.33 10.15 -53.00
C VAL A 6 -103.20 10.75 -53.85
N LEU A 7 -103.46 11.88 -54.52
CA LEU A 7 -102.44 12.58 -55.31
C LEU A 7 -101.42 13.30 -54.42
N ASP A 8 -101.89 13.90 -53.31
CA ASP A 8 -101.02 14.50 -52.30
C ASP A 8 -100.17 13.45 -51.60
N LEU A 9 -100.73 12.29 -51.22
CA LEU A 9 -99.96 11.15 -50.71
C LEU A 9 -98.93 10.65 -51.72
N ARG A 10 -99.23 10.63 -53.03
CA ARG A 10 -98.29 10.18 -54.07
C ARG A 10 -97.15 11.19 -54.31
N ARG A 11 -97.41 12.49 -54.15
CA ARG A 11 -96.37 13.55 -54.14
C ARG A 11 -95.51 13.48 -52.89
N LEU A 12 -96.11 13.28 -51.71
CA LEU A 12 -95.42 13.16 -50.42
C LEU A 12 -94.56 11.89 -50.32
N THR A 13 -95.02 10.76 -50.86
CA THR A 13 -94.29 9.48 -50.83
C THR A 13 -93.22 9.35 -51.91
N GLY A 14 -93.08 10.32 -52.80
CA GLY A 14 -91.99 10.36 -53.78
C GLY A 14 -91.94 9.16 -54.73
N GLY A 15 -93.06 8.46 -54.94
CA GLY A 15 -93.11 7.23 -55.73
C GLY A 15 -92.38 6.03 -55.08
N PRO A 16 -92.69 4.80 -55.54
CA PRO A 16 -92.16 3.57 -54.92
C PRO A 16 -90.64 3.43 -55.02
N GLN A 17 -89.99 4.11 -55.96
CA GLN A 17 -88.53 4.09 -56.13
C GLN A 17 -87.79 4.98 -55.14
N SER A 18 -88.38 6.07 -54.66
CA SER A 18 -87.76 6.98 -53.69
C SER A 18 -87.46 6.28 -52.36
N ALA A 19 -88.37 5.45 -51.85
CA ALA A 19 -88.14 4.68 -50.63
C ALA A 19 -86.98 3.67 -50.77
N VAL A 20 -86.86 3.03 -51.94
CA VAL A 20 -85.78 2.08 -52.23
C VAL A 20 -84.44 2.80 -52.38
N GLU A 21 -84.42 3.95 -53.03
CA GLU A 21 -83.22 4.79 -53.16
C GLU A 21 -82.77 5.37 -51.82
N ALA A 22 -83.70 5.84 -50.99
CA ALA A 22 -83.41 6.30 -49.63
C ALA A 22 -82.81 5.18 -48.77
N SER A 23 -83.37 3.97 -48.84
CA SER A 23 -82.80 2.80 -48.17
C SER A 23 -81.40 2.45 -48.69
N ARG A 24 -81.19 2.53 -50.01
CA ARG A 24 -79.87 2.27 -50.62
C ARG A 24 -78.83 3.33 -50.22
N GLN A 25 -79.23 4.59 -50.12
CA GLN A 25 -78.37 5.67 -49.62
C GLN A 25 -78.01 5.45 -48.14
N ALA A 26 -78.99 5.08 -47.31
CA ALA A 26 -78.76 4.77 -45.89
C ALA A 26 -77.80 3.57 -45.68
N LEU A 27 -77.87 2.55 -46.54
CA LEU A 27 -76.92 1.43 -46.50
C LEU A 27 -75.51 1.86 -46.88
N LYS A 28 -75.36 2.72 -47.90
CA LYS A 28 -74.05 3.26 -48.29
C LYS A 28 -73.43 4.12 -47.21
N THR A 29 -74.23 4.99 -46.56
CA THR A 29 -73.73 5.83 -45.46
C THR A 29 -73.35 4.98 -44.26
N ARG A 30 -74.14 3.95 -43.93
CA ARG A 30 -73.80 2.96 -42.91
C ARG A 30 -72.46 2.28 -43.20
N GLN A 31 -72.27 1.74 -44.41
CA GLN A 31 -71.02 1.09 -44.81
C GLN A 31 -69.81 2.04 -44.77
N LEU A 32 -69.99 3.30 -45.18
CA LEU A 32 -68.95 4.32 -45.09
C LEU A 32 -68.54 4.58 -43.63
N LEU A 33 -69.52 4.70 -42.73
CA LEU A 33 -69.27 4.91 -41.31
C LEU A 33 -68.61 3.69 -40.65
N GLU A 34 -69.05 2.47 -41.00
CA GLU A 34 -68.43 1.21 -40.56
C GLU A 34 -66.96 1.15 -41.03
N ASN A 35 -66.67 1.42 -42.31
CA ASN A 35 -65.30 1.45 -42.83
C ASN A 35 -64.43 2.52 -42.14
N ARG A 36 -65.01 3.69 -41.83
CA ARG A 36 -64.30 4.76 -41.12
C ARG A 36 -64.04 4.40 -39.67
N LEU A 37 -64.99 3.74 -39.00
CA LEU A 37 -64.83 3.20 -37.65
C LEU A 37 -63.70 2.18 -37.63
N GLU A 38 -63.71 1.19 -38.52
CA GLU A 38 -62.65 0.18 -38.62
C GLU A 38 -61.27 0.82 -38.85
N GLN A 39 -61.19 1.84 -39.72
CA GLN A 39 -59.94 2.55 -39.94
C GLN A 39 -59.45 3.29 -38.68
N MET A 40 -60.36 3.90 -37.92
CA MET A 40 -60.04 4.55 -36.66
C MET A 40 -59.62 3.55 -35.59
N GLU A 41 -60.26 2.38 -35.52
CA GLU A 41 -59.89 1.28 -34.61
C GLU A 41 -58.49 0.76 -34.93
N ARG A 42 -58.16 0.53 -36.21
CA ARG A 42 -56.80 0.11 -36.62
C ARG A 42 -55.76 1.15 -36.21
N ARG A 43 -56.00 2.43 -36.48
CA ARG A 43 -55.10 3.52 -36.06
C ARG A 43 -54.96 3.59 -34.54
N PHE A 44 -56.04 3.39 -33.80
CA PHE A 44 -56.01 3.35 -32.35
C PHE A 44 -55.14 2.19 -31.83
N CYS A 45 -55.32 0.99 -32.38
CA CYS A 45 -54.49 -0.16 -32.05
C CYS A 45 -53.00 0.08 -32.38
N GLU A 46 -52.69 0.70 -33.53
CA GLU A 46 -51.31 1.09 -33.88
C GLU A 46 -50.72 2.09 -32.87
N THR A 47 -51.51 3.09 -32.43
CA THR A 47 -51.04 4.04 -31.42
C THR A 47 -50.84 3.39 -30.06
N LEU A 48 -51.66 2.41 -29.68
CA LEU A 48 -51.47 1.63 -28.45
C LEU A 48 -50.20 0.77 -28.52
N ALA A 49 -49.96 0.11 -29.65
CA ALA A 49 -48.74 -0.67 -29.85
C ALA A 49 -47.48 0.22 -29.70
N LYS A 50 -47.46 1.37 -30.37
CA LYS A 50 -46.37 2.36 -30.24
C LYS A 50 -46.24 2.88 -28.80
N ASN A 51 -47.34 3.12 -28.10
CA ASN A 51 -47.29 3.56 -26.71
C ASN A 51 -46.67 2.49 -25.80
N ASN A 52 -46.97 1.22 -26.04
CA ASN A 52 -46.37 0.11 -25.31
C ASN A 52 -44.88 -0.05 -25.61
N GLU A 53 -44.47 0.12 -26.86
CA GLU A 53 -43.04 0.13 -27.26
C GLU A 53 -42.28 1.26 -26.55
N LEU A 54 -42.80 2.50 -26.61
CA LEU A 54 -42.19 3.65 -25.93
C LEU A 54 -42.10 3.46 -24.41
N ARG A 55 -43.10 2.81 -23.78
CA ARG A 55 -43.03 2.47 -22.35
C ARG A 55 -41.91 1.49 -22.05
N ALA A 56 -41.76 0.46 -22.88
CA ALA A 56 -40.67 -0.52 -22.73
C ALA A 56 -39.29 0.14 -22.90
N GLU A 57 -39.15 1.08 -23.85
CA GLU A 57 -37.92 1.86 -24.03
C GLU A 57 -37.63 2.74 -22.80
N ILE A 58 -38.64 3.45 -22.27
CA ILE A 58 -38.50 4.26 -21.04
C ILE A 58 -38.05 3.38 -19.86
N GLU A 59 -38.65 2.21 -19.68
CA GLU A 59 -38.25 1.27 -18.64
C GLU A 59 -36.82 0.75 -18.82
N SER A 60 -36.40 0.50 -20.06
CA SER A 60 -35.01 0.13 -20.36
C SER A 60 -34.05 1.25 -19.99
N HIS A 61 -34.32 2.48 -20.42
CA HIS A 61 -33.48 3.64 -20.12
C HIS A 61 -33.43 3.94 -18.62
N ASN A 62 -34.51 3.72 -17.88
CA ASN A 62 -34.51 3.89 -16.43
C ASN A 62 -33.60 2.85 -15.74
N LYS A 63 -33.62 1.58 -16.18
CA LYS A 63 -32.70 0.55 -15.66
C LYS A 63 -31.24 0.88 -15.96
N ASP A 64 -30.96 1.37 -17.16
CA ASP A 64 -29.61 1.81 -17.55
C ASP A 64 -29.17 2.99 -16.68
N ARG A 65 -30.04 3.97 -16.45
CA ARG A 65 -29.76 5.12 -15.57
C ARG A 65 -29.45 4.67 -14.14
N GLU A 66 -30.25 3.77 -13.58
CA GLU A 66 -30.01 3.22 -12.25
C GLU A 66 -28.66 2.47 -12.17
N ALA A 67 -28.31 1.70 -13.21
CA ALA A 67 -27.01 1.03 -13.28
C ALA A 67 -25.85 2.03 -13.34
N PHE A 68 -25.99 3.12 -14.10
CA PHE A 68 -24.99 4.19 -14.16
C PHE A 68 -24.87 4.93 -12.82
N GLU A 69 -25.98 5.28 -12.17
CA GLU A 69 -25.96 5.94 -10.85
C GLU A 69 -25.26 5.06 -9.80
N GLN A 70 -25.52 3.75 -9.80
CA GLN A 70 -24.83 2.81 -8.92
C GLN A 70 -23.33 2.69 -9.22
N LEU A 71 -22.93 2.82 -10.48
CA LEU A 71 -21.51 2.84 -10.88
C LEU A 71 -20.84 4.13 -10.42
N CYS A 72 -21.47 5.28 -10.64
CA CYS A 72 -20.96 6.58 -10.18
C CYS A 72 -20.75 6.60 -8.66
N GLN A 73 -21.74 6.14 -7.88
CA GLN A 73 -21.61 6.05 -6.43
C GLN A 73 -20.49 5.10 -5.99
N ARG A 74 -20.23 4.02 -6.74
CA ARG A 74 -19.11 3.11 -6.45
C ARG A 74 -17.78 3.82 -6.70
N LEU A 75 -17.64 4.48 -7.85
CA LEU A 75 -16.43 5.24 -8.19
C LEU A 75 -16.17 6.38 -7.20
N GLU A 76 -17.20 7.10 -6.74
CA GLU A 76 -17.06 8.13 -5.71
C GLU A 76 -16.55 7.57 -4.38
N ARG A 77 -17.07 6.41 -3.94
CA ARG A 77 -16.55 5.71 -2.75
C ARG A 77 -15.11 5.28 -2.91
N ASP A 78 -14.75 4.74 -4.07
CA ASP A 78 -13.38 4.31 -4.37
C ASP A 78 -12.43 5.51 -4.38
N ILE A 79 -12.82 6.64 -4.99
CA ILE A 79 -12.04 7.88 -4.97
C ILE A 79 -11.82 8.37 -3.53
N ALA A 80 -12.88 8.41 -2.72
CA ALA A 80 -12.77 8.83 -1.31
C ALA A 80 -11.85 7.89 -0.51
N SER A 81 -11.95 6.57 -0.73
CA SER A 81 -11.06 5.57 -0.11
C SER A 81 -9.60 5.80 -0.50
N ARG A 82 -9.32 6.03 -1.80
CA ARG A 82 -7.96 6.30 -2.28
C ARG A 82 -7.40 7.62 -1.76
N GLN A 83 -8.23 8.64 -1.63
CA GLN A 83 -7.81 9.91 -1.01
C GLN A 83 -7.41 9.71 0.45
N ALA A 84 -8.21 8.95 1.21
CA ALA A 84 -7.86 8.60 2.59
C ALA A 84 -6.54 7.82 2.67
N GLU A 85 -6.33 6.81 1.80
CA GLU A 85 -5.06 6.09 1.70
C GLU A 85 -3.89 7.04 1.41
N LEU A 86 -4.04 7.97 0.46
CA LEU A 86 -3.00 8.95 0.13
C LEU A 86 -2.68 9.87 1.32
N ASP A 87 -3.68 10.29 2.09
CA ASP A 87 -3.46 11.13 3.26
C ASP A 87 -2.75 10.37 4.39
N THR A 88 -3.04 9.06 4.56
CA THR A 88 -2.26 8.22 5.50
C THR A 88 -0.79 8.10 5.08
N VAL A 89 -0.51 7.91 3.79
CA VAL A 89 0.86 7.83 3.28
C VAL A 89 1.59 9.17 3.44
N ARG A 90 0.92 10.30 3.18
CA ARG A 90 1.48 11.62 3.42
C ARG A 90 1.84 11.85 4.88
N ALA A 91 0.98 11.43 5.82
CA ALA A 91 1.26 11.50 7.24
C ALA A 91 2.48 10.64 7.61
N ALA A 92 2.59 9.42 7.08
CA ALA A 92 3.74 8.55 7.30
C ALA A 92 5.04 9.16 6.74
N ILE A 93 5.01 9.78 5.55
CA ILE A 93 6.16 10.49 4.97
C ILE A 93 6.58 11.65 5.87
N ALA A 94 5.63 12.44 6.38
CA ALA A 94 5.94 13.56 7.27
C ALA A 94 6.66 13.09 8.55
N ILE A 95 6.19 12.00 9.17
CA ILE A 95 6.83 11.39 10.34
C ILE A 95 8.25 10.90 10.00
N ALA A 96 8.42 10.23 8.86
CA ALA A 96 9.72 9.73 8.42
C ALA A 96 10.72 10.86 8.14
N ASP A 97 10.27 11.97 7.54
CA ASP A 97 11.10 13.14 7.30
C ASP A 97 11.50 13.83 8.61
N GLU A 98 10.58 13.95 9.57
CA GLU A 98 10.90 14.48 10.90
C GLU A 98 11.94 13.62 11.62
N ALA A 99 11.76 12.29 11.61
CA ALA A 99 12.73 11.34 12.16
C ALA A 99 14.10 11.42 11.47
N ARG A 100 14.12 11.59 10.15
CA ARG A 100 15.37 11.77 9.40
C ARG A 100 16.07 13.07 9.76
N VAL A 101 15.32 14.16 9.93
CA VAL A 101 15.85 15.46 10.34
C VAL A 101 16.40 15.41 11.77
N SER A 102 15.69 14.76 12.70
CA SER A 102 16.16 14.60 14.09
C SER A 102 17.43 13.74 14.17
N ALA A 103 17.49 12.62 13.43
CA ALA A 103 18.68 11.77 13.35
C ALA A 103 19.87 12.52 12.75
N ARG A 104 19.68 13.31 11.68
CA ARG A 104 20.72 14.16 11.10
C ARG A 104 21.25 15.19 12.09
N ARG A 105 20.36 15.86 12.83
CA ARG A 105 20.76 16.82 13.87
C ARG A 105 21.60 16.15 14.95
N SER A 106 21.17 14.98 15.46
CA SER A 106 21.93 14.21 16.43
C SER A 106 23.31 13.79 15.89
N ALA A 107 23.38 13.26 14.67
CA ALA A 107 24.64 12.88 14.03
C ALA A 107 25.60 14.07 13.87
N THR A 108 25.10 15.24 13.44
CA THR A 108 25.93 16.44 13.35
C THR A 108 26.41 16.93 14.71
N ALA A 109 25.58 16.84 15.75
CA ALA A 109 25.96 17.22 17.11
C ALA A 109 27.06 16.30 17.66
N LEU A 110 26.92 14.97 17.47
CA LEU A 110 27.94 13.99 17.85
C LEU A 110 29.25 14.19 17.08
N GLN A 111 29.18 14.51 15.79
CA GLN A 111 30.38 14.80 15.00
C GLN A 111 31.14 16.02 15.55
N VAL A 112 30.42 17.08 15.91
CA VAL A 112 31.03 18.28 16.53
C VAL A 112 31.60 17.95 17.91
N ALA A 113 30.93 17.14 18.72
CA ALA A 113 31.43 16.70 20.02
C ALA A 113 32.72 15.86 19.88
N ASN A 114 32.71 14.87 18.99
CA ASN A 114 33.88 14.04 18.69
C ASN A 114 35.08 14.87 18.20
N GLN A 115 34.85 15.89 17.36
CA GLN A 115 35.92 16.79 16.91
C GLN A 115 36.49 17.62 18.05
N ARG A 116 35.66 18.08 19.00
CA ARG A 116 36.11 18.81 20.19
C ARG A 116 36.91 17.92 21.13
N GLU A 117 36.43 16.71 21.39
CA GLU A 117 37.13 15.74 22.23
C GLU A 117 38.45 15.30 21.61
N ALA A 118 38.49 15.06 20.29
CA ALA A 118 39.72 14.76 19.58
C ALA A 118 40.73 15.92 19.68
N GLY A 119 40.27 17.17 19.51
CA GLY A 119 41.12 18.35 19.68
C GLY A 119 41.67 18.49 21.11
N ALA A 120 40.82 18.29 22.13
CA ALA A 120 41.25 18.30 23.52
C ALA A 120 42.25 17.16 23.82
N ALA A 121 42.05 15.97 23.26
CA ALA A 121 42.99 14.87 23.38
C ALA A 121 44.35 15.18 22.73
N GLU A 122 44.36 15.82 21.56
CA GLU A 122 45.60 16.28 20.92
C GLU A 122 46.36 17.31 21.76
N GLU A 123 45.66 18.26 22.40
CA GLU A 123 46.26 19.24 23.30
C GLU A 123 46.91 18.57 24.52
N VAL A 124 46.22 17.60 25.14
CA VAL A 124 46.76 16.81 26.24
C VAL A 124 47.99 16.04 25.79
N LEU A 125 47.96 15.37 24.64
CA LEU A 125 49.10 14.63 24.11
C LEU A 125 50.30 15.54 23.83
N LYS A 126 50.09 16.74 23.30
CA LYS A 126 51.16 17.74 23.11
C LYS A 126 51.77 18.15 24.45
N SER A 127 50.95 18.48 25.44
CA SER A 127 51.44 18.86 26.78
C SER A 127 52.26 17.74 27.45
N LEU A 128 51.82 16.48 27.31
CA LEU A 128 52.55 15.32 27.82
C LEU A 128 53.88 15.11 27.09
N ALA A 129 53.91 15.30 25.77
CA ALA A 129 55.13 15.23 24.98
C ALA A 129 56.13 16.33 25.37
N ASP A 130 55.65 17.55 25.64
CA ASP A 130 56.48 18.66 26.12
C ASP A 130 57.06 18.37 27.51
N CYS A 131 56.25 17.86 28.44
CA CYS A 131 56.71 17.44 29.77
C CYS A 131 57.77 16.32 29.67
N GLN A 132 57.53 15.30 28.84
CA GLN A 132 58.49 14.22 28.60
C GLN A 132 59.79 14.75 27.97
N GLY A 133 59.70 15.72 27.05
CA GLY A 133 60.84 16.39 26.46
C GLY A 133 61.68 17.14 27.49
N ALA A 134 61.03 17.90 28.37
CA ALA A 134 61.67 18.61 29.47
C ALA A 134 62.36 17.65 30.46
N ASP A 135 61.68 16.56 30.85
CA ASP A 135 62.25 15.52 31.73
C ASP A 135 63.50 14.88 31.11
N LYS A 136 63.44 14.56 29.81
CA LYS A 136 64.59 14.00 29.09
C LYS A 136 65.77 14.98 29.07
N GLN A 137 65.52 16.28 28.87
CA GLN A 137 66.57 17.30 28.93
C GLN A 137 67.17 17.44 30.33
N LEU A 138 66.34 17.40 31.37
CA LEU A 138 66.79 17.45 32.75
C LEU A 138 67.67 16.24 33.09
N LEU A 139 67.25 15.04 32.70
CA LEU A 139 68.04 13.81 32.86
C LEU A 139 69.39 13.89 32.14
N LEU A 140 69.41 14.38 30.90
CA LEU A 140 70.66 14.58 30.16
C LEU A 140 71.56 15.62 30.83
N ALA A 141 71.01 16.74 31.31
CA ALA A 141 71.77 17.77 32.02
C ALA A 141 72.34 17.26 33.35
N GLN A 142 71.58 16.44 34.09
CA GLN A 142 72.06 15.76 35.29
C GLN A 142 73.18 14.77 34.97
N ALA A 143 73.02 13.96 33.91
CA ALA A 143 74.06 13.03 33.46
C ALA A 143 75.36 13.77 33.09
N GLN A 144 75.27 14.87 32.32
CA GLN A 144 76.42 15.72 31.99
C GLN A 144 77.07 16.36 33.23
N ARG A 145 76.26 16.78 34.23
CA ARG A 145 76.78 17.32 35.49
C ARG A 145 77.49 16.25 36.32
N LEU A 146 76.97 15.03 36.35
CA LEU A 146 77.63 13.89 37.00
C LEU A 146 78.94 13.53 36.27
N GLU A 147 78.93 13.48 34.94
CA GLU A 147 80.14 13.27 34.13
C GLU A 147 81.20 14.34 34.40
N ALA A 148 80.81 15.63 34.44
CA ALA A 148 81.70 16.73 34.79
C ALA A 148 82.24 16.65 36.23
N MET A 149 81.43 16.20 37.20
CA MET A 149 81.90 15.94 38.56
C MET A 149 82.86 14.73 38.64
N THR A 150 82.63 13.68 37.85
CA THR A 150 83.55 12.54 37.76
C THR A 150 84.84 12.86 36.99
N ALA A 151 84.79 13.79 36.03
CA ALA A 151 85.95 14.25 35.27
C ALA A 151 86.79 15.29 36.03
N ALA A 152 86.17 16.10 36.90
CA ALA A 152 86.86 17.04 37.80
C ALA A 152 87.34 16.42 39.12
N GLY A 153 86.93 15.17 39.41
CA GLY A 153 87.23 14.43 40.64
C GLY A 153 88.37 13.44 40.50
N GLY A 154 89.57 13.92 40.14
CA GLY A 154 90.81 13.20 40.36
C GLY A 154 91.46 13.64 41.67
N ALA A 155 91.09 12.97 42.77
CA ALA A 155 91.82 12.80 44.05
C ALA A 155 90.91 12.97 45.29
N ASP A 156 90.83 11.88 46.06
CA ASP A 156 90.59 11.77 47.50
C ASP A 156 89.41 12.52 48.13
N SER A 157 88.34 11.79 48.45
CA SER A 157 87.87 11.66 49.85
C SER A 157 86.65 10.73 50.00
N SER A 158 86.77 9.91 51.05
CA SER A 158 85.79 9.11 51.83
C SER A 158 84.28 9.14 51.51
N PRO A 159 83.56 8.02 51.76
CA PRO A 159 82.11 7.97 51.71
C PRO A 159 81.52 8.65 52.95
N THR A 160 80.92 9.82 52.78
CA THR A 160 80.25 10.54 53.87
C THR A 160 78.81 10.07 54.02
N ALA A 161 78.50 9.77 55.28
CA ALA A 161 77.21 9.37 55.84
C ALA A 161 75.99 10.14 55.30
N PHE A 162 74.88 9.40 55.20
CA PHE A 162 73.52 9.90 55.07
C PHE A 162 73.21 10.89 56.21
N GLN A 163 73.35 12.19 55.94
CA GLN A 163 72.95 13.26 56.85
C GLN A 163 71.46 13.54 56.64
N LEU A 164 70.67 13.45 57.72
CA LEU A 164 69.31 13.99 57.71
C LEU A 164 69.38 15.50 57.39
N PRO A 165 68.45 16.01 56.56
CA PRO A 165 68.45 17.41 56.17
C PRO A 165 68.26 18.31 57.40
N SER A 166 69.05 19.37 57.49
CA SER A 166 68.88 20.40 58.51
C SER A 166 67.53 21.12 58.31
N ALA A 167 66.97 21.72 59.36
CA ALA A 167 65.66 22.38 59.33
C ALA A 167 65.48 23.38 58.16
N ALA A 168 66.56 24.00 57.68
CA ALA A 168 66.54 24.90 56.53
C ALA A 168 66.34 24.18 55.18
N GLN A 169 66.76 22.92 55.04
CA GLN A 169 66.54 22.10 53.84
C GLN A 169 65.12 21.52 53.82
N CYS A 170 64.52 21.25 54.97
CA CYS A 170 63.11 20.88 55.06
C CYS A 170 62.18 22.04 54.67
N GLU A 171 62.48 23.29 55.06
CA GLU A 171 61.70 24.46 54.59
C GLU A 171 61.79 24.65 53.07
N LEU A 172 62.96 24.39 52.47
CA LEU A 172 63.13 24.44 51.02
C LEU A 172 62.32 23.34 50.31
N LEU A 173 62.30 22.12 50.85
CA LEU A 173 61.50 21.02 50.31
C LEU A 173 59.99 21.26 50.45
N ILE A 174 59.55 21.85 51.56
CA ILE A 174 58.15 22.24 51.79
C ILE A 174 57.74 23.31 50.79
N SER A 175 58.57 24.34 50.57
CA SER A 175 58.30 25.38 49.56
C SER A 175 58.29 24.85 48.12
N GLN A 176 59.13 23.87 47.79
CA GLN A 176 59.10 23.19 46.48
C GLN A 176 57.86 22.31 46.31
N LEU A 177 57.40 21.61 47.35
CA LEU A 177 56.15 20.83 47.33
C LEU A 177 54.90 21.71 47.21
N LEU A 178 54.90 22.89 47.84
CA LEU A 178 53.85 23.91 47.67
C LEU A 178 53.83 24.50 46.25
N ALA A 179 54.97 24.57 45.57
CA ALA A 179 55.07 25.02 44.18
C ALA A 179 54.60 23.95 43.18
N ILE A 180 54.89 22.66 43.42
CA ILE A 180 54.52 21.54 42.53
C ILE A 180 53.01 21.25 42.60
N THR A 181 52.36 21.49 43.74
CA THR A 181 50.91 21.26 43.93
C THR A 181 50.02 22.34 43.30
N GLY A 182 50.58 23.43 42.78
CA GLY A 182 49.85 24.39 41.93
C GLY A 182 48.68 25.14 42.59
N ILE A 183 48.64 25.24 43.92
CA ILE A 183 47.53 25.91 44.66
C ILE A 183 47.94 27.26 45.27
N GLY A 184 49.21 27.65 45.26
CA GLY A 184 49.66 28.89 45.89
C GLY A 184 49.85 30.05 44.92
N ASP A 185 48.84 30.92 44.71
CA ASP A 185 49.12 32.36 44.54
C ASP A 185 47.92 33.33 44.59
N GLN A 186 46.65 32.90 44.58
CA GLN A 186 45.53 33.86 44.51
C GLN A 186 44.98 34.42 45.83
N HIS A 187 45.31 33.85 47.00
CA HIS A 187 44.59 34.23 48.24
C HIS A 187 45.41 34.91 49.34
N LEU A 188 46.72 35.13 49.17
CA LEU A 188 47.53 35.84 50.17
C LEU A 188 47.81 37.29 49.77
N ARG A 189 46.76 38.08 49.55
CA ARG A 189 46.89 39.54 49.49
C ARG A 189 45.92 40.17 50.48
N GLN A 190 46.40 40.40 51.71
CA GLN A 190 45.97 41.50 52.56
C GLN A 190 47.11 41.94 53.52
N PRO A 191 47.13 43.22 53.91
CA PRO A 191 48.36 43.95 54.17
C PRO A 191 48.85 43.83 55.61
N LYS A 192 50.17 43.90 55.76
CA LYS A 192 50.88 44.02 57.03
C LYS A 192 50.43 45.29 57.77
N THR A 193 49.94 45.14 59.00
CA THR A 193 50.02 46.20 60.02
C THR A 193 50.85 45.70 61.19
N SER A 194 51.99 46.35 61.34
CA SER A 194 52.95 46.20 62.43
C SER A 194 52.38 46.70 63.75
N ASN A 195 52.27 45.81 64.75
CA ASN A 195 52.70 46.09 66.13
C ASN A 195 52.53 44.84 67.00
N CYS A 196 53.64 44.44 67.63
CA CYS A 196 53.77 44.02 69.03
C CYS A 196 54.91 43.00 69.15
N LYS A 197 56.04 43.48 69.70
CA LYS A 197 56.96 42.63 70.44
C LYS A 197 56.24 42.17 71.71
N ASN A 198 56.28 40.87 72.02
CA ASN A 198 56.61 40.30 73.34
C ASN A 198 56.17 38.83 73.42
N HIS A 199 57.16 37.94 73.55
CA HIS A 199 57.14 36.64 74.22
C HIS A 199 55.81 35.86 74.30
N THR A 200 55.68 34.77 73.53
CA THR A 200 55.46 33.41 74.06
C THR A 200 55.60 32.36 72.95
N SER A 201 56.24 31.23 73.26
CA SER A 201 56.57 30.12 72.35
C SER A 201 55.37 29.28 71.89
N SER A 202 54.21 29.91 71.60
CA SER A 202 52.97 29.22 71.23
C SER A 202 52.25 29.81 70.00
N GLU A 203 52.71 30.93 69.43
CA GLU A 203 52.09 31.52 68.24
C GLU A 203 52.24 30.72 66.93
N PRO A 204 53.37 30.04 66.61
CA PRO A 204 53.45 29.30 65.34
C PRO A 204 52.52 28.09 65.31
N LEU A 205 52.25 27.48 66.48
CA LEU A 205 51.31 26.36 66.59
C LEU A 205 49.85 26.82 66.45
N GLN A 206 49.47 27.95 67.03
CA GLN A 206 48.11 28.48 66.90
C GLN A 206 47.80 28.91 65.45
N GLN A 207 48.79 29.47 64.74
CA GLN A 207 48.64 29.80 63.32
C GLN A 207 48.52 28.55 62.45
N LEU A 208 49.29 27.49 62.76
CA LEU A 208 49.18 26.21 62.08
C LEU A 208 47.82 25.55 62.35
N VAL A 209 47.34 25.55 63.59
CA VAL A 209 46.01 25.04 63.94
C VAL A 209 44.91 25.82 63.22
N ALA A 210 45.00 27.16 63.19
CA ALA A 210 44.03 27.99 62.45
C ALA A 210 44.10 27.81 60.92
N TYR A 211 45.25 27.39 60.39
CA TYR A 211 45.42 27.00 58.99
C TYR A 211 44.84 25.60 58.72
N CYS A 212 45.13 24.63 59.58
CA CYS A 212 44.56 23.28 59.52
C CYS A 212 43.04 23.31 59.65
N CYS A 213 42.46 24.07 60.58
CA CYS A 213 41.01 24.20 60.71
C CYS A 213 40.36 24.82 59.47
N ARG A 214 41.06 25.73 58.77
CA ARG A 214 40.57 26.29 57.49
C ARG A 214 40.64 25.28 56.35
N LEU A 215 41.73 24.51 56.27
CA LEU A 215 41.85 23.42 55.30
C LEU A 215 40.82 22.32 55.58
N GLU A 216 40.56 21.99 56.84
CA GLU A 216 39.51 21.06 57.25
C GLU A 216 38.12 21.55 56.84
N ALA A 217 37.82 22.85 57.04
CA ALA A 217 36.56 23.43 56.60
C ALA A 217 36.40 23.36 55.07
N GLN A 218 37.45 23.70 54.30
CA GLN A 218 37.43 23.59 52.83
C GLN A 218 37.30 22.13 52.37
N ASN A 219 38.01 21.21 53.01
CA ASN A 219 37.87 19.78 52.72
C ASN A 219 36.45 19.30 53.01
N PHE A 220 35.82 19.78 54.07
CA PHE A 220 34.44 19.43 54.41
C PHE A 220 33.44 19.96 53.37
N GLU A 221 33.63 21.18 52.87
CA GLU A 221 32.81 21.75 51.79
C GLU A 221 32.95 20.94 50.48
N VAL A 222 34.18 20.59 50.10
CA VAL A 222 34.42 19.74 48.93
C VAL A 222 33.81 18.37 49.11
N PHE A 223 33.94 17.76 50.29
CA PHE A 223 33.34 16.46 50.59
C PHE A 223 31.81 16.51 50.54
N SER A 224 31.21 17.57 51.07
CA SER A 224 29.76 17.81 50.98
C SER A 224 29.32 17.99 49.52
N SER A 225 30.10 18.71 48.71
CA SER A 225 29.80 18.92 47.30
C SER A 225 29.91 17.61 46.49
N CYS A 226 30.96 16.81 46.74
CA CYS A 226 31.12 15.48 46.15
C CYS A 226 29.98 14.54 46.53
N ASN A 227 29.55 14.54 47.80
CA ASN A 227 28.41 13.74 48.24
C ASN A 227 27.12 14.16 47.52
N GLN A 228 26.86 15.46 47.42
CA GLN A 228 25.69 15.97 46.71
C GLN A 228 25.75 15.66 45.20
N ALA A 229 26.94 15.70 44.60
CA ALA A 229 27.14 15.31 43.20
C ALA A 229 26.91 13.81 42.98
N ASN A 230 27.35 12.97 43.92
CA ASN A 230 27.13 11.52 43.89
C ASN A 230 25.65 11.16 44.06
N GLU A 231 24.92 11.84 44.93
CA GLU A 231 23.46 11.66 45.06
C GLU A 231 22.74 12.02 43.76
N LYS A 232 23.11 13.13 43.12
CA LYS A 232 22.54 13.54 41.83
C LYS A 232 22.89 12.55 40.71
N LEU A 233 24.11 12.03 40.70
CA LEU A 233 24.53 10.99 39.75
C LEU A 233 23.70 9.71 39.92
N GLY A 234 23.46 9.28 41.17
CA GLY A 234 22.61 8.13 41.45
C GLY A 234 21.16 8.34 40.98
N ALA A 235 20.59 9.52 41.21
CA ALA A 235 19.25 9.85 40.73
C ALA A 235 19.15 9.85 39.20
N LEU A 236 20.12 10.47 38.51
CA LEU A 236 20.16 10.50 37.04
C LEU A 236 20.38 9.11 36.44
N GLN A 237 21.17 8.25 37.08
CA GLN A 237 21.33 6.86 36.66
C GLN A 237 20.02 6.08 36.76
N GLN A 238 19.27 6.28 37.85
CA GLN A 238 17.98 5.63 38.03
C GLN A 238 16.93 6.11 37.01
N GLU A 239 16.91 7.40 36.67
CA GLU A 239 16.06 7.94 35.60
C GLU A 239 16.44 7.36 34.22
N LEU A 240 17.74 7.22 33.94
CA LEU A 240 18.24 6.60 32.71
C LEU A 240 17.78 5.15 32.58
N GLU A 241 17.88 4.36 33.65
CA GLU A 241 17.43 2.97 33.65
C GLU A 241 15.90 2.87 33.42
N GLN A 242 15.12 3.78 34.01
CA GLN A 242 13.67 3.82 33.80
C GLN A 242 13.32 4.17 32.34
N LEU A 243 13.94 5.20 31.76
CA LEU A 243 13.70 5.59 30.38
C LEU A 243 14.14 4.51 29.37
N GLN A 244 15.23 3.80 29.66
CA GLN A 244 15.67 2.66 28.85
C GLN A 244 14.67 1.50 28.92
N ALA A 245 14.10 1.21 30.09
CA ALA A 245 13.08 0.19 30.24
C ALA A 245 11.77 0.56 29.51
N GLU A 246 11.36 1.83 29.57
CA GLU A 246 10.19 2.34 28.84
C GLU A 246 10.40 2.31 27.32
N ALA A 247 11.58 2.69 26.84
CA ALA A 247 11.92 2.61 25.42
C ALA A 247 11.88 1.16 24.91
N ALA A 248 12.50 0.22 25.65
CA ALA A 248 12.47 -1.20 25.30
C ALA A 248 11.04 -1.77 25.30
N ALA A 249 10.19 -1.35 26.24
CA ALA A 249 8.79 -1.76 26.28
C ALA A 249 7.98 -1.20 25.10
N ALA A 250 8.21 0.07 24.73
CA ALA A 250 7.55 0.70 23.59
C ALA A 250 7.97 0.06 22.25
N GLU A 251 9.26 -0.26 22.08
CA GLU A 251 9.77 -0.97 20.90
C GLU A 251 9.17 -2.37 20.77
N ALA A 252 9.09 -3.12 21.88
CA ALA A 252 8.47 -4.44 21.89
C ALA A 252 6.97 -4.39 21.53
N GLN A 253 6.24 -3.38 22.02
CA GLN A 253 4.83 -3.19 21.69
C GLN A 253 4.62 -2.74 20.23
N GLY A 254 5.48 -1.87 19.71
CA GLY A 254 5.44 -1.39 18.33
C GLY A 254 5.71 -2.50 17.30
N ALA A 255 6.72 -3.34 17.54
CA ALA A 255 7.10 -4.42 16.63
C ALA A 255 6.01 -5.52 16.54
N LEU A 256 5.41 -5.89 17.67
CA LEU A 256 4.34 -6.90 17.72
C LEU A 256 3.04 -6.40 17.09
N ALA A 257 2.69 -5.13 17.29
CA ALA A 257 1.50 -4.52 16.68
C ALA A 257 1.63 -4.47 15.14
N GLN A 258 2.78 -4.00 14.64
CA GLN A 258 3.06 -3.93 13.21
C GLN A 258 3.12 -5.31 12.56
N GLN A 259 3.75 -6.31 13.20
CA GLN A 259 3.75 -7.69 12.70
C GLN A 259 2.33 -8.27 12.62
N LYS A 260 1.51 -8.06 13.65
CA LYS A 260 0.13 -8.56 13.67
C LYS A 260 -0.72 -7.93 12.56
N GLU A 261 -0.56 -6.63 12.31
CA GLU A 261 -1.28 -5.93 11.25
C GLU A 261 -0.85 -6.41 9.85
N VAL A 262 0.44 -6.59 9.61
CA VAL A 262 0.96 -7.13 8.35
C VAL A 262 0.47 -8.57 8.12
N ILE A 263 0.47 -9.41 9.16
CA ILE A 263 -0.06 -10.78 9.09
C ILE A 263 -1.58 -10.76 8.78
N GLN A 264 -2.36 -9.89 9.43
CA GLN A 264 -3.80 -9.78 9.15
C GLN A 264 -4.07 -9.27 7.73
N ALA A 265 -3.32 -8.28 7.26
CA ALA A 265 -3.45 -7.75 5.91
C ALA A 265 -3.07 -8.78 4.84
N THR A 266 -2.02 -9.57 5.07
CA THR A 266 -1.60 -10.64 4.15
C THR A 266 -2.60 -11.80 4.13
N LEU A 267 -3.16 -12.19 5.28
CA LEU A 267 -4.23 -13.19 5.36
C LEU A 267 -5.51 -12.71 4.65
N ALA A 268 -5.91 -11.46 4.84
CA ALA A 268 -7.07 -10.89 4.15
C ALA A 268 -6.89 -10.86 2.62
N LYS A 269 -5.69 -10.51 2.14
CA LYS A 269 -5.35 -10.58 0.71
C LYS A 269 -5.42 -12.00 0.17
N ARG A 270 -4.91 -12.99 0.92
CA ARG A 270 -4.98 -14.41 0.56
C ARG A 270 -6.42 -14.91 0.46
N ASP A 271 -7.26 -14.58 1.44
CA ASP A 271 -8.65 -15.03 1.47
C ASP A 271 -9.48 -14.38 0.35
N ALA A 272 -9.21 -13.11 0.03
CA ALA A 272 -9.80 -12.45 -1.13
C ALA A 272 -9.39 -13.12 -2.46
N ALA A 273 -8.13 -13.53 -2.59
CA ALA A 273 -7.64 -14.26 -3.77
C ALA A 273 -8.30 -15.65 -3.88
N CYS A 274 -8.45 -16.38 -2.77
CA CYS A 274 -9.14 -17.68 -2.75
C CYS A 274 -10.59 -17.56 -3.22
N LYS A 275 -11.35 -16.58 -2.70
CA LYS A 275 -12.73 -16.33 -3.14
C LYS A 275 -12.84 -16.00 -4.63
N ARG A 276 -11.87 -15.25 -5.18
CA ARG A 276 -11.81 -14.97 -6.63
C ARG A 276 -11.59 -16.25 -7.43
N MET A 277 -10.64 -17.09 -7.02
CA MET A 277 -10.39 -18.39 -7.69
C MET A 277 -11.60 -19.31 -7.64
N GLU A 278 -12.29 -19.41 -6.50
CA GLU A 278 -13.54 -20.16 -6.37
C GLU A 278 -14.59 -19.65 -7.36
N GLY A 279 -14.78 -18.33 -7.45
CA GLY A 279 -15.68 -17.73 -8.41
C GLY A 279 -15.33 -18.01 -9.88
N PHE A 280 -14.03 -18.10 -10.23
CA PHE A 280 -13.62 -18.52 -11.58
C PHE A 280 -13.86 -20.01 -11.83
N ARG A 281 -13.63 -20.86 -10.81
CA ARG A 281 -13.88 -22.30 -10.89
C ARG A 281 -15.37 -22.60 -11.10
N ASP A 282 -16.25 -21.91 -10.38
CA ASP A 282 -17.70 -22.04 -10.56
C ASP A 282 -18.16 -21.63 -11.96
N LYS A 283 -17.60 -20.53 -12.49
CA LYS A 283 -17.85 -20.08 -13.86
C LYS A 283 -17.36 -21.12 -14.88
N GLN A 284 -16.17 -21.69 -14.66
CA GLN A 284 -15.61 -22.74 -15.52
C GLN A 284 -16.51 -23.98 -15.54
N VAL A 285 -16.93 -24.48 -14.37
CA VAL A 285 -17.87 -25.61 -14.25
C VAL A 285 -19.19 -25.30 -14.96
N GLY A 286 -19.71 -24.06 -14.84
CA GLY A 286 -20.90 -23.62 -15.55
C GLY A 286 -20.74 -23.60 -17.07
N ILE A 287 -19.58 -23.18 -17.59
CA ILE A 287 -19.25 -23.23 -19.02
C ILE A 287 -19.13 -24.68 -19.49
N GLU A 288 -18.45 -25.54 -18.75
CA GLU A 288 -18.29 -26.96 -19.07
C GLU A 288 -19.64 -27.69 -19.15
N ARG A 289 -20.55 -27.41 -18.20
CA ARG A 289 -21.94 -27.94 -18.25
C ARG A 289 -22.68 -27.50 -19.50
N ARG A 290 -22.60 -26.22 -19.88
CA ARG A 290 -23.24 -25.70 -21.11
C ARG A 290 -22.63 -26.33 -22.36
N LEU A 291 -21.30 -26.45 -22.42
CA LEU A 291 -20.62 -27.12 -23.53
C LEU A 291 -21.02 -28.59 -23.65
N ALA A 292 -21.18 -29.29 -22.54
CA ALA A 292 -21.66 -30.67 -22.53
C ALA A 292 -23.09 -30.79 -23.10
N LEU A 293 -24.00 -29.88 -22.73
CA LEU A 293 -25.35 -29.82 -23.28
C LEU A 293 -25.35 -29.55 -24.79
N VAL A 294 -24.53 -28.61 -25.26
CA VAL A 294 -24.39 -28.31 -26.69
C VAL A 294 -23.84 -29.52 -27.46
N ARG A 295 -22.81 -30.20 -26.94
CA ARG A 295 -22.26 -31.41 -27.56
C ARG A 295 -23.31 -32.52 -27.65
N ALA A 296 -24.06 -32.75 -26.57
CA ALA A 296 -25.13 -33.75 -26.57
C ALA A 296 -26.24 -33.41 -27.58
N GLY A 297 -26.64 -32.13 -27.66
CA GLY A 297 -27.63 -31.66 -28.62
C GLY A 297 -27.18 -31.82 -30.07
N VAL A 298 -25.93 -31.42 -30.39
CA VAL A 298 -25.36 -31.57 -31.74
C VAL A 298 -25.23 -33.06 -32.11
N ALA A 299 -24.77 -33.91 -31.20
CA ALA A 299 -24.67 -35.35 -31.43
C ALA A 299 -26.05 -36.00 -31.69
N ALA A 300 -27.08 -35.60 -30.92
CA ALA A 300 -28.45 -36.07 -31.12
C ALA A 300 -29.01 -35.61 -32.48
N ALA A 301 -28.76 -34.36 -32.87
CA ALA A 301 -29.19 -33.82 -34.16
C ALA A 301 -28.50 -34.50 -35.34
N LEU A 302 -27.19 -34.76 -35.26
CA LEU A 302 -26.44 -35.51 -36.27
C LEU A 302 -26.97 -36.95 -36.39
N LYS A 303 -27.25 -37.61 -35.27
CA LYS A 303 -27.86 -38.95 -35.25
C LYS A 303 -29.23 -38.96 -35.92
N ALA A 304 -30.07 -37.95 -35.67
CA ALA A 304 -31.38 -37.80 -36.32
C ALA A 304 -31.25 -37.58 -37.85
N LEU A 305 -30.17 -36.94 -38.30
CA LEU A 305 -29.85 -36.72 -39.71
C LEU A 305 -29.12 -37.90 -40.38
N GLY A 306 -28.85 -38.98 -39.63
CA GLY A 306 -28.16 -40.18 -40.10
C GLY A 306 -26.65 -40.01 -40.29
N VAL A 307 -26.03 -39.00 -39.66
CA VAL A 307 -24.59 -38.71 -39.75
C VAL A 307 -23.91 -39.13 -38.44
N VAL A 308 -22.80 -39.86 -38.56
CA VAL A 308 -21.99 -40.25 -37.40
C VAL A 308 -21.19 -39.03 -36.93
N PRO A 309 -21.29 -38.61 -35.66
CA PRO A 309 -20.52 -37.49 -35.14
C PRO A 309 -19.02 -37.84 -35.05
N ALA A 310 -18.17 -36.86 -35.37
CA ALA A 310 -16.73 -36.94 -35.18
C ALA A 310 -16.39 -37.03 -33.69
N GLN A 311 -15.48 -37.94 -33.33
CA GLN A 311 -15.00 -38.12 -31.97
C GLN A 311 -13.68 -37.37 -31.75
N PRO A 312 -13.46 -36.77 -30.57
CA PRO A 312 -12.22 -36.05 -30.29
C PRO A 312 -11.05 -37.03 -30.17
N ALA A 313 -9.94 -36.75 -30.86
CA ALA A 313 -8.71 -37.54 -30.78
C ALA A 313 -8.08 -37.53 -29.38
N ARG A 314 -8.27 -36.45 -28.61
CA ARG A 314 -7.93 -36.35 -27.18
C ARG A 314 -9.08 -35.68 -26.41
N PRO A 315 -9.78 -36.41 -25.53
CA PRO A 315 -10.95 -35.87 -24.82
C PRO A 315 -10.60 -34.89 -23.69
N GLN A 316 -9.33 -34.80 -23.29
CA GLN A 316 -8.88 -33.95 -22.17
C GLN A 316 -8.34 -32.58 -22.62
N ASP A 317 -7.95 -32.43 -23.90
CA ASP A 317 -7.41 -31.16 -24.42
C ASP A 317 -8.54 -30.21 -24.85
N PRO A 318 -8.77 -29.07 -24.17
CA PRO A 318 -9.90 -28.17 -24.45
C PRO A 318 -9.88 -27.65 -25.90
N ALA A 319 -8.70 -27.48 -26.48
CA ALA A 319 -8.51 -27.08 -27.88
C ALA A 319 -9.01 -28.17 -28.85
N CYS A 320 -8.68 -29.44 -28.61
CA CYS A 320 -9.15 -30.55 -29.41
C CYS A 320 -10.68 -30.69 -29.32
N VAL A 321 -11.25 -30.55 -28.11
CA VAL A 321 -12.69 -30.73 -27.96
C VAL A 321 -13.51 -29.58 -28.59
N PHE A 322 -12.96 -28.36 -28.63
CA PHE A 322 -13.56 -27.27 -29.38
C PHE A 322 -13.48 -27.49 -30.90
N ALA A 323 -12.32 -27.93 -31.40
CA ALA A 323 -12.13 -28.25 -32.82
C ALA A 323 -13.13 -29.32 -33.29
N THR A 324 -13.31 -30.39 -32.52
CA THR A 324 -14.29 -31.45 -32.81
C THR A 324 -15.74 -30.96 -32.75
N LEU A 325 -16.09 -30.01 -31.87
CA LEU A 325 -17.42 -29.40 -31.85
C LEU A 325 -17.68 -28.61 -33.15
N MET A 326 -16.69 -27.83 -33.59
CA MET A 326 -16.79 -27.04 -34.82
C MET A 326 -16.91 -27.92 -36.06
N GLU A 327 -16.17 -29.03 -36.11
CA GLU A 327 -16.27 -30.03 -37.16
C GLU A 327 -17.67 -30.65 -37.22
N ASN A 328 -18.21 -31.06 -36.06
CA ASN A 328 -19.57 -31.60 -35.97
C ASN A 328 -20.65 -30.61 -36.40
N LEU A 329 -20.50 -29.32 -36.09
CA LEU A 329 -21.40 -28.26 -36.58
C LEU A 329 -21.30 -28.08 -38.10
N GLY A 330 -20.10 -28.20 -38.69
CA GLY A 330 -19.93 -28.19 -40.14
C GLY A 330 -20.58 -29.39 -40.84
N LEU A 331 -20.50 -30.58 -40.23
CA LEU A 331 -21.22 -31.78 -40.69
C LEU A 331 -22.74 -31.60 -40.60
N PHE A 332 -23.22 -30.99 -39.52
CA PHE A 332 -24.64 -30.68 -39.36
C PHE A 332 -25.12 -29.71 -40.44
N GLU A 333 -24.37 -28.64 -40.71
CA GLU A 333 -24.73 -27.64 -41.71
C GLU A 333 -24.75 -28.21 -43.13
N THR A 334 -23.73 -29.00 -43.52
CA THR A 334 -23.67 -29.64 -44.84
C THR A 334 -24.83 -30.62 -45.03
N ARG A 335 -25.18 -31.40 -44.01
CA ARG A 335 -26.31 -32.33 -44.10
C ARG A 335 -27.66 -31.63 -44.09
N ALA A 336 -27.85 -30.61 -43.26
CA ALA A 336 -29.07 -29.81 -43.25
C ALA A 336 -29.31 -29.15 -44.62
N ARG A 337 -28.27 -28.58 -45.25
CA ARG A 337 -28.36 -28.04 -46.61
C ARG A 337 -28.75 -29.10 -47.65
N ALA A 338 -28.19 -30.31 -47.55
CA ALA A 338 -28.54 -31.41 -48.45
C ALA A 338 -30.01 -31.82 -48.30
N VAL A 339 -30.52 -31.90 -47.07
CA VAL A 339 -31.95 -32.20 -46.81
C VAL A 339 -32.84 -31.10 -47.38
N VAL A 340 -32.50 -29.83 -47.16
CA VAL A 340 -33.26 -28.69 -47.70
C VAL A 340 -33.27 -28.70 -49.24
N ALA A 341 -32.14 -28.98 -49.88
CA ALA A 341 -32.04 -29.07 -51.34
C ALA A 341 -32.87 -30.23 -51.94
N VAL A 342 -32.90 -31.38 -51.26
CA VAL A 342 -33.76 -32.51 -51.63
C VAL A 342 -35.24 -32.14 -51.40
N TYR A 343 -35.55 -31.48 -50.30
CA TYR A 343 -36.92 -31.05 -50.00
C TYR A 343 -37.42 -29.99 -50.99
N SER A 344 -36.59 -29.04 -51.40
CA SER A 344 -36.92 -28.02 -52.40
C SER A 344 -37.07 -28.60 -53.82
N THR A 345 -36.40 -29.70 -54.15
CA THR A 345 -36.58 -30.40 -55.44
C THR A 345 -37.83 -31.28 -55.44
N ILE A 346 -38.20 -31.87 -54.30
CA ILE A 346 -39.46 -32.61 -54.12
C ILE A 346 -40.67 -31.66 -54.10
N LEU A 347 -40.58 -30.54 -53.38
CA LEU A 347 -41.62 -29.48 -53.35
C LEU A 347 -41.58 -28.53 -54.54
N GLY A 348 -40.48 -28.46 -55.29
CA GLY A 348 -40.43 -27.81 -56.60
C GLY A 348 -41.35 -28.49 -57.62
N LYS A 349 -41.78 -29.74 -57.35
CA LYS A 349 -42.88 -30.42 -58.05
C LYS A 349 -44.25 -30.22 -57.37
N SER A 350 -44.33 -29.55 -56.22
CA SER A 350 -45.56 -29.29 -55.46
C SER A 350 -45.49 -27.98 -54.66
N GLY A 351 -45.74 -26.84 -55.32
CA GLY A 351 -46.37 -25.60 -54.82
C GLY A 351 -46.01 -24.88 -53.51
N ALA A 352 -45.20 -25.41 -52.58
CA ALA A 352 -45.04 -24.86 -51.22
C ALA A 352 -43.62 -24.39 -50.89
N ALA A 353 -42.94 -23.72 -51.82
CA ALA A 353 -41.52 -23.35 -51.71
C ALA A 353 -41.21 -22.05 -50.93
N ALA A 354 -42.19 -21.18 -50.68
CA ALA A 354 -41.92 -19.85 -50.11
C ALA A 354 -41.59 -19.86 -48.59
N ASN A 355 -42.29 -20.68 -47.79
CA ASN A 355 -42.14 -20.64 -46.33
C ASN A 355 -40.92 -21.41 -45.80
N GLY A 356 -40.38 -22.37 -46.58
CA GLY A 356 -39.23 -23.17 -46.17
C GLY A 356 -37.89 -22.44 -46.28
N LEU A 357 -37.77 -21.47 -47.21
CA LEU A 357 -36.54 -20.71 -47.42
C LEU A 357 -36.28 -19.71 -46.28
N GLU A 358 -37.32 -19.04 -45.78
CA GLU A 358 -37.21 -18.09 -44.66
C GLU A 358 -36.78 -18.77 -43.35
N LEU A 359 -37.26 -19.99 -43.08
CA LEU A 359 -36.87 -20.73 -41.88
C LEU A 359 -35.39 -21.13 -41.89
N VAL A 360 -34.85 -21.43 -43.08
CA VAL A 360 -33.45 -21.82 -43.29
C VAL A 360 -32.53 -20.60 -43.20
N ASP A 361 -32.97 -19.45 -43.72
CA ASP A 361 -32.21 -18.19 -43.59
C ASP A 361 -32.21 -17.66 -42.15
N ALA A 362 -33.31 -17.82 -41.41
CA ALA A 362 -33.36 -17.53 -39.97
C ALA A 362 -32.43 -18.46 -39.16
N ALA A 363 -32.39 -19.76 -39.47
CA ALA A 363 -31.47 -20.71 -38.84
C ALA A 363 -30.00 -20.40 -39.16
N LYS A 364 -29.70 -19.96 -40.39
CA LYS A 364 -28.36 -19.46 -40.77
C LYS A 364 -27.94 -18.25 -39.96
N GLN A 365 -28.81 -17.26 -39.80
CA GLN A 365 -28.50 -16.04 -39.03
C GLN A 365 -28.24 -16.36 -37.55
N GLN A 366 -29.00 -17.29 -36.96
CA GLN A 366 -28.74 -17.77 -35.59
C GLN A 366 -27.41 -18.54 -35.47
N LEU A 367 -27.08 -19.40 -36.44
CA LEU A 367 -25.80 -20.14 -36.45
C LEU A 367 -24.59 -19.22 -36.59
N VAL A 368 -24.68 -18.21 -37.45
CA VAL A 368 -23.64 -17.18 -37.61
C VAL A 368 -23.47 -16.40 -36.31
N SER A 369 -24.58 -15.95 -35.68
CA SER A 369 -24.56 -15.22 -34.40
C SER A 369 -23.96 -16.05 -33.25
N ASN A 370 -24.29 -17.35 -33.18
CA ASN A 370 -23.72 -18.26 -32.18
C ASN A 370 -22.23 -18.52 -32.42
N ARG A 371 -21.80 -18.60 -33.68
CA ARG A 371 -20.38 -18.74 -34.05
C ARG A 371 -19.56 -17.50 -33.66
N THR A 372 -20.07 -16.28 -33.85
CA THR A 372 -19.40 -15.05 -33.38
C THR A 372 -19.33 -14.99 -31.86
N ARG A 373 -20.40 -15.34 -31.15
CA ARG A 373 -20.40 -15.41 -29.68
C ARG A 373 -19.40 -16.43 -29.14
N LEU A 374 -19.25 -17.58 -29.78
CA LEU A 374 -18.25 -18.59 -29.40
C LEU A 374 -16.81 -18.11 -29.64
N HIS A 375 -16.54 -17.42 -30.76
CA HIS A 375 -15.23 -16.80 -30.98
C HIS A 375 -14.90 -15.72 -29.95
N GLN A 376 -15.89 -14.93 -29.54
CA GLN A 376 -15.73 -13.88 -28.56
C GLN A 376 -15.52 -14.43 -27.14
N LEU A 377 -16.19 -15.53 -26.79
CA LEU A 377 -15.93 -16.26 -25.55
C LEU A 377 -14.55 -16.93 -25.56
N ALA A 378 -14.14 -17.50 -26.69
CA ALA A 378 -12.81 -18.10 -26.85
C ALA A 378 -11.69 -17.06 -26.71
N SER A 379 -11.84 -15.86 -27.29
CA SER A 379 -10.87 -14.77 -27.15
C SER A 379 -10.81 -14.26 -25.71
N GLN A 380 -11.95 -14.16 -25.02
CA GLN A 380 -11.99 -13.80 -23.60
C GLN A 380 -11.30 -14.84 -22.71
N SER A 381 -11.49 -16.14 -22.95
CA SER A 381 -10.77 -17.18 -22.21
C SER A 381 -9.27 -17.25 -22.53
N GLY A 382 -8.85 -16.89 -23.74
CA GLY A 382 -7.42 -16.80 -24.11
C GLY A 382 -6.69 -15.65 -23.42
N ILE A 383 -7.36 -14.49 -23.27
CA ILE A 383 -6.82 -13.33 -22.53
C ILE A 383 -6.76 -13.62 -21.02
N VAL A 384 -7.72 -14.36 -20.48
CA VAL A 384 -7.75 -14.72 -19.04
C VAL A 384 -6.64 -15.71 -18.65
N LEU A 385 -6.20 -16.57 -19.58
CA LEU A 385 -5.08 -17.50 -19.34
C LEU A 385 -3.71 -16.79 -19.35
N SER A 386 -3.51 -15.78 -20.20
CA SER A 386 -2.26 -14.98 -20.18
C SER A 386 -2.18 -14.11 -18.92
N GLU A 387 -3.27 -13.48 -18.50
CA GLU A 387 -3.30 -12.69 -17.25
C GLU A 387 -3.14 -13.55 -15.99
N CYS A 388 -3.62 -14.79 -16.00
CA CYS A 388 -3.37 -15.74 -14.90
C CYS A 388 -1.92 -16.26 -14.89
N GLN A 389 -1.29 -16.46 -16.06
CA GLN A 389 0.13 -16.82 -16.13
C GLN A 389 1.03 -15.67 -15.67
N ASP A 390 0.73 -14.42 -16.06
CA ASP A 390 1.51 -13.24 -15.68
C ASP A 390 1.40 -12.92 -14.17
N THR A 391 0.25 -13.21 -13.56
CA THR A 391 0.08 -13.06 -12.11
C THR A 391 0.74 -14.18 -11.31
N VAL A 392 0.79 -15.41 -11.83
CA VAL A 392 1.50 -16.54 -11.21
C VAL A 392 3.02 -16.39 -11.35
N THR A 393 3.54 -15.92 -12.50
CA THR A 393 4.97 -15.63 -12.68
C THR A 393 5.41 -14.46 -11.82
N GLY A 394 4.61 -13.39 -11.72
CA GLY A 394 4.86 -12.28 -10.80
C GLY A 394 4.89 -12.71 -9.32
N PHE A 395 4.04 -13.66 -8.92
CA PHE A 395 4.06 -14.20 -7.56
C PHE A 395 5.28 -15.10 -7.29
N GLN A 396 5.70 -15.91 -8.27
CA GLN A 396 6.91 -16.73 -8.16
C GLN A 396 8.20 -15.89 -8.09
N GLN A 397 8.23 -14.77 -8.82
CA GLN A 397 9.37 -13.84 -8.82
C GLN A 397 9.49 -13.09 -7.48
N ALA A 398 8.37 -12.65 -6.89
CA ALA A 398 8.34 -12.04 -5.56
C ALA A 398 8.73 -13.02 -4.43
N VAL A 399 8.38 -14.31 -4.57
CA VAL A 399 8.80 -15.36 -3.62
C VAL A 399 10.30 -15.67 -3.73
N ALA A 400 10.88 -15.61 -4.94
CA ALA A 400 12.32 -15.78 -5.13
C ALA A 400 13.14 -14.61 -4.55
N GLU A 401 12.66 -13.37 -4.71
CA GLU A 401 13.32 -12.18 -4.16
C GLU A 401 13.30 -12.14 -2.62
N THR A 402 12.22 -12.62 -2.01
CA THR A 402 12.13 -12.74 -0.54
C THR A 402 12.97 -13.89 0.03
N GLN A 403 13.23 -14.96 -0.73
CA GLN A 403 14.14 -16.03 -0.31
C GLN A 403 15.62 -15.64 -0.42
N CYS A 404 16.00 -14.81 -1.42
CA CYS A 404 17.36 -14.28 -1.51
C CYS A 404 17.70 -13.30 -0.37
N HIS A 405 16.74 -12.48 0.08
CA HIS A 405 16.95 -11.56 1.20
C HIS A 405 16.98 -12.24 2.58
N ALA A 406 16.52 -13.48 2.71
CA ALA A 406 16.61 -14.25 3.95
C ALA A 406 17.90 -15.09 4.06
N ALA A 407 18.69 -15.19 2.98
CA ALA A 407 19.92 -15.97 2.90
C ALA A 407 21.20 -15.12 2.89
N ALA A 408 21.08 -13.80 2.97
CA ALA A 408 22.16 -12.82 3.16
C ALA A 408 21.97 -12.15 4.53
#